data_AF-A0A183TEE4-F1
#
_entry.id   AF-A0A183TEE4-F1
#
_cell.length_a   1.000
_cell.length_b   1.000
_cell.length_c   1.000
_cell.angle_alpha   90.00
_cell.angle_beta   90.00
_cell.angle_gamma   90.00
#
_symmetry.space_group_name_H-M   'P 1'
#
loop_
_entity.id
_entity.type
_entity.pdbx_description
1 polymer ?
#
loop_
_entity_poly.entity_id
_entity_poly.type
_entity_poly.pdbx_seq_one_letter_code
_entity_poly.pdbx_strand_id
1 'polypeptide(L)'
;MNKPKQEDIRPNPVIMIPGDGGCQAFAELTNAPSSAFPIWVDLRYLITPGSFSKLRFDPATGRTYDNENVKVTFPGWGETWSVDNLDSRPHDATEYFGEITRTLVSNNSFYQPNVTLRGTPFDFRKAPSKLHFALFLHVDENEDFGPQLRRLIEETYTNGGNTRVVIVAHSMGTLYGLHFLKSQSIAWKKRYVKAFVATAGPLGGAVKALKIEASGDNFGIYFASSLWFRELQRSMPSLAFLLPDPRLWPSDETLIFTPTKNYTAHDYEEFFNDIGFPEGRLDFYLLNYHFPFAASARSAVWVTDSLASVFTVSSGYRSGELEKNPLYGPWGGRSTSKLHMK
;
A
#
# COMPACT_ATOMS: atom_id res chain seq x y z
N MET A 1 34.87 37.14 -4.12
CA MET A 1 34.01 36.58 -3.05
C MET A 1 33.89 35.10 -3.30
N ASN A 2 34.48 34.27 -2.43
CA ASN A 2 34.31 32.82 -2.50
C ASN A 2 32.86 32.49 -2.12
N LYS A 3 32.15 31.73 -2.97
CA LYS A 3 30.91 31.07 -2.55
C LYS A 3 31.22 30.31 -1.25
N PRO A 4 30.39 30.40 -0.20
CA PRO A 4 30.59 29.58 0.98
C PRO A 4 30.68 28.13 0.52
N LYS A 5 31.73 27.41 0.97
CA LYS A 5 31.82 25.96 0.79
C LYS A 5 30.50 25.41 1.31
N GLN A 6 29.70 24.83 0.42
CA GLN A 6 28.54 24.05 0.80
C GLN A 6 29.08 23.03 1.80
N GLU A 7 28.75 23.19 3.09
CA GLU A 7 29.10 22.20 4.09
C GLU A 7 28.65 20.86 3.51
N ASP A 8 29.54 19.87 3.57
CA ASP A 8 29.28 18.53 3.09
C ASP A 8 28.18 17.95 4.00
N ILE A 9 26.92 18.29 3.73
CA ILE A 9 25.77 17.80 4.49
C ILE A 9 25.76 16.31 4.25
N ARG A 10 26.29 15.57 5.23
CA ARG A 10 26.35 14.12 5.16
C ARG A 10 24.94 13.59 4.89
N PRO A 11 24.73 12.88 3.77
CA PRO A 11 23.42 12.34 3.41
C PRO A 11 22.94 11.35 4.48
N ASN A 12 21.61 11.27 4.63
CA ASN A 12 20.96 10.29 5.49
C ASN A 12 20.66 9.02 4.70
N PRO A 13 20.85 7.81 5.28
CA PRO A 13 20.44 6.58 4.63
C PRO A 13 18.90 6.50 4.54
N VAL A 14 18.39 5.75 3.58
CA VAL A 14 16.97 5.72 3.18
C VAL A 14 16.41 4.31 3.23
N ILE A 15 15.21 4.18 3.79
CA ILE A 15 14.40 2.95 3.73
C ILE A 15 13.10 3.26 3.00
N MET A 16 12.73 2.43 2.02
CA MET A 16 11.53 2.57 1.20
C MET A 16 10.47 1.54 1.61
N ILE A 17 9.28 2.03 1.97
CA ILE A 17 8.12 1.21 2.32
C ILE A 17 7.10 1.27 1.18
N PRO A 18 6.86 0.15 0.46
CA PRO A 18 5.94 0.10 -0.66
C PRO A 18 4.46 0.18 -0.22
N GLY A 19 3.59 0.47 -1.20
CA GLY A 19 2.14 0.47 -1.02
C GLY A 19 1.52 -0.89 -1.33
N ASP A 20 0.20 -0.88 -1.46
CA ASP A 20 -0.55 -2.05 -1.92
C ASP A 20 -0.07 -2.48 -3.32
N GLY A 21 0.22 -3.77 -3.49
CA GLY A 21 0.85 -4.32 -4.70
C GLY A 21 2.28 -3.82 -4.99
N GLY A 22 2.93 -3.12 -4.07
CA GLY A 22 4.19 -2.39 -4.35
C GLY A 22 5.48 -3.21 -4.23
N CYS A 23 5.42 -4.53 -4.24
CA CYS A 23 6.60 -5.38 -4.30
C CYS A 23 6.32 -6.72 -5.00
N GLN A 24 7.36 -7.41 -5.46
CA GLN A 24 7.20 -8.73 -6.06
C GLN A 24 6.64 -9.77 -5.08
N ALA A 25 5.83 -10.71 -5.58
CA ALA A 25 5.36 -11.87 -4.83
C ALA A 25 5.54 -13.16 -5.62
N PHE A 26 5.85 -14.24 -4.91
CA PHE A 26 6.10 -15.57 -5.44
C PHE A 26 5.25 -16.61 -4.71
N ALA A 27 4.83 -17.66 -5.42
CA ALA A 27 4.20 -18.83 -4.83
C ALA A 27 5.08 -20.07 -4.96
N GLU A 28 4.95 -20.97 -4.00
CA GLU A 28 5.49 -22.33 -4.03
C GLU A 28 4.38 -23.32 -3.66
N LEU A 29 4.28 -24.44 -4.38
CA LEU A 29 3.34 -25.50 -4.02
C LEU A 29 3.96 -26.37 -2.92
N THR A 30 3.22 -26.62 -1.84
CA THR A 30 3.72 -27.38 -0.68
C THR A 30 3.34 -28.87 -0.73
N ASN A 31 2.49 -29.28 -1.66
CA ASN A 31 2.04 -30.66 -1.82
C ASN A 31 2.81 -31.44 -2.92
N ALA A 32 3.71 -30.78 -3.64
CA ALA A 32 4.55 -31.38 -4.67
C ALA A 32 5.89 -30.65 -4.73
N PRO A 33 6.98 -31.29 -5.23
CA PRO A 33 8.22 -30.58 -5.51
C PRO A 33 7.97 -29.38 -6.44
N SER A 34 8.17 -28.18 -5.92
CA SER A 34 7.88 -26.93 -6.61
C SER A 34 9.00 -25.93 -6.34
N SER A 35 9.36 -25.16 -7.35
CA SER A 35 10.23 -24.01 -7.18
C SER A 35 9.38 -22.74 -7.15
N ALA A 36 9.80 -21.75 -6.38
CA ALA A 36 9.11 -20.47 -6.31
C ALA A 36 8.92 -19.87 -7.70
N PHE A 37 7.69 -19.51 -8.05
CA PHE A 37 7.32 -18.89 -9.32
C PHE A 37 6.62 -17.54 -9.09
N PRO A 38 6.86 -16.54 -9.96
CA PRO A 38 6.29 -15.21 -9.78
C PRO A 38 4.77 -15.25 -9.93
N ILE A 39 4.07 -14.62 -8.99
CA ILE A 39 2.61 -14.45 -9.03
C ILE A 39 2.20 -12.97 -9.07
N TRP A 40 3.12 -12.06 -8.76
CA TRP A 40 2.87 -10.62 -8.80
C TRP A 40 4.16 -9.84 -9.04
N VAL A 41 4.24 -8.92 -10.02
CA VAL A 41 3.37 -8.81 -11.20
C VAL A 41 3.95 -9.71 -12.29
N ASP A 42 3.14 -10.62 -12.81
CA ASP A 42 3.48 -11.33 -14.04
C ASP A 42 2.38 -11.08 -15.05
N LEU A 43 2.69 -10.26 -16.06
CA LEU A 43 1.72 -9.82 -17.05
C LEU A 43 1.13 -10.98 -17.87
N ARG A 44 1.78 -12.15 -17.87
CA ARG A 44 1.28 -13.37 -18.54
C ARG A 44 0.14 -14.04 -17.78
N TYR A 45 0.11 -13.90 -16.45
CA TYR A 45 -0.94 -14.47 -15.59
C TYR A 45 -2.16 -13.56 -15.44
N LEU A 46 -2.15 -12.35 -16.03
CA LEU A 46 -3.32 -11.48 -16.15
C LEU A 46 -4.44 -12.07 -17.03
N ILE A 47 -4.15 -13.16 -17.76
CA ILE A 47 -5.12 -13.90 -18.61
C ILE A 47 -5.86 -14.97 -17.79
N THR A 48 -5.31 -15.44 -16.67
CA THR A 48 -5.97 -16.37 -15.72
C THR A 48 -5.73 -15.90 -14.28
N PRO A 49 -6.51 -14.93 -13.79
CA PRO A 49 -6.32 -14.38 -12.45
C PRO A 49 -6.51 -15.42 -11.34
N GLY A 50 -5.60 -15.41 -10.37
CA GLY A 50 -6.06 -15.24 -8.98
C GLY A 50 -6.31 -16.46 -8.10
N SER A 51 -5.94 -17.70 -8.47
CA SER A 51 -6.03 -18.80 -7.49
C SER A 51 -4.94 -18.70 -6.42
N PHE A 52 -3.66 -18.51 -6.77
CA PHE A 52 -2.58 -18.59 -5.77
C PHE A 52 -2.54 -17.40 -4.79
N SER A 53 -2.96 -16.22 -5.24
CA SER A 53 -2.87 -14.98 -4.45
C SER A 53 -4.05 -14.78 -3.49
N LYS A 54 -5.15 -15.52 -3.67
CA LYS A 54 -6.35 -15.41 -2.84
C LYS A 54 -6.07 -15.87 -1.42
N LEU A 55 -6.55 -15.10 -0.45
CA LEU A 55 -6.49 -15.45 0.96
C LEU A 55 -7.78 -16.15 1.40
N ARG A 56 -7.65 -17.07 2.35
CA ARG A 56 -8.77 -17.69 3.05
C ARG A 56 -8.91 -17.10 4.43
N PHE A 57 -10.10 -16.63 4.77
CA PHE A 57 -10.41 -16.16 6.12
C PHE A 57 -10.80 -17.35 7.01
N ASP A 58 -10.15 -17.44 8.17
CA ASP A 58 -10.55 -18.37 9.22
C ASP A 58 -11.31 -17.60 10.32
N PRO A 59 -12.62 -17.82 10.46
CA PRO A 59 -13.43 -17.13 11.46
C PRO A 59 -13.08 -17.51 12.91
N ALA A 60 -12.46 -18.67 13.14
CA ALA A 60 -12.10 -19.11 14.49
C ALA A 60 -10.89 -18.35 15.04
N THR A 61 -9.94 -18.00 14.17
CA THR A 61 -8.73 -17.25 14.51
C THR A 61 -8.79 -15.78 14.10
N GLY A 62 -9.80 -15.40 13.31
CA GLY A 62 -9.98 -14.09 12.70
C GLY A 62 -8.81 -13.67 11.80
N ARG A 63 -8.02 -14.64 11.32
CA ARG A 63 -6.84 -14.44 10.48
C ARG A 63 -7.10 -14.87 9.04
N THR A 64 -6.31 -14.31 8.14
CA THR A 64 -6.20 -14.78 6.77
C THR A 64 -4.97 -15.66 6.55
N TYR A 65 -5.15 -16.68 5.72
CA TYR A 65 -4.14 -17.66 5.36
C TYR A 65 -4.04 -17.79 3.84
N ASP A 66 -2.88 -18.20 3.36
CA ASP A 66 -2.74 -18.63 1.97
C ASP A 66 -3.68 -19.80 1.66
N ASN A 67 -3.91 -20.04 0.36
CA ASN A 67 -4.65 -21.20 -0.09
C ASN A 67 -3.97 -22.51 0.32
N GLU A 68 -4.78 -23.57 0.43
CA GLU A 68 -4.26 -24.89 0.75
C GLU A 68 -3.19 -25.31 -0.26
N ASN A 69 -2.10 -25.85 0.27
CA ASN A 69 -0.95 -26.32 -0.50
C ASN A 69 -0.16 -25.21 -1.23
N VAL A 70 -0.34 -23.95 -0.86
CA VAL A 70 0.36 -22.81 -1.45
C VAL A 70 1.05 -22.03 -0.34
N LYS A 71 2.32 -21.69 -0.54
CA LYS A 71 3.04 -20.73 0.29
C LYS A 71 3.37 -19.51 -0.56
N VAL A 72 2.89 -18.34 -0.14
CA VAL A 72 3.22 -17.08 -0.80
C VAL A 72 4.36 -16.38 -0.04
N THR A 73 5.30 -15.81 -0.79
CA THR A 73 6.48 -15.12 -0.25
C THR A 73 6.72 -13.79 -0.95
N PHE A 74 7.31 -12.86 -0.20
CA PHE A 74 7.63 -11.50 -0.64
C PHE A 74 9.13 -11.27 -0.42
N PRO A 75 9.97 -11.73 -1.37
CA PRO A 75 11.42 -11.76 -1.20
C PRO A 75 12.07 -10.37 -1.30
N GLY A 76 13.34 -10.29 -0.90
CA GLY A 76 14.16 -9.07 -1.02
C GLY A 76 14.05 -8.15 0.20
N TRP A 77 13.80 -8.68 1.40
CA TRP A 77 13.76 -7.85 2.61
C TRP A 77 15.09 -7.13 2.84
N GLY A 78 15.07 -5.80 2.89
CA GLY A 78 16.25 -4.96 2.97
C GLY A 78 16.92 -4.73 1.62
N GLU A 79 16.59 -5.48 0.58
CA GLU A 79 17.07 -5.22 -0.77
C GLU A 79 16.12 -4.29 -1.51
N THR A 80 16.58 -3.74 -2.63
CA THR A 80 15.82 -2.75 -3.42
C THR A 80 15.09 -3.36 -4.62
N TRP A 81 15.63 -4.43 -5.20
CA TRP A 81 15.14 -4.97 -6.47
C TRP A 81 13.65 -5.33 -6.48
N SER A 82 13.11 -5.89 -5.39
CA SER A 82 11.72 -6.36 -5.35
C SER A 82 10.71 -5.22 -5.22
N VAL A 83 11.15 -4.02 -4.82
CA VAL A 83 10.34 -2.81 -4.73
C VAL A 83 10.67 -1.81 -5.84
N ASP A 84 11.83 -1.93 -6.48
CA ASP A 84 12.23 -1.10 -7.62
C ASP A 84 11.44 -1.45 -8.88
N ASN A 85 11.23 -2.74 -9.15
CA ASN A 85 10.43 -3.23 -10.26
C ASN A 85 9.54 -4.41 -9.83
N LEU A 86 8.27 -4.36 -10.22
CA LEU A 86 7.27 -5.35 -9.81
C LEU A 86 7.27 -6.61 -10.67
N ASP A 87 7.94 -6.63 -11.83
CA ASP A 87 8.11 -7.85 -12.63
C ASP A 87 9.49 -8.48 -12.37
N SER A 88 9.51 -9.80 -12.26
CA SER A 88 10.72 -10.63 -12.27
C SER A 88 11.64 -10.40 -13.49
N ARG A 89 11.09 -9.85 -14.58
CA ARG A 89 11.78 -9.38 -15.78
C ARG A 89 11.62 -7.87 -15.88
N PRO A 90 12.53 -7.09 -15.27
CA PRO A 90 12.34 -5.65 -15.11
C PRO A 90 12.11 -4.92 -16.44
N HIS A 91 11.09 -4.06 -16.46
CA HIS A 91 10.77 -3.16 -17.56
C HIS A 91 10.03 -1.91 -17.07
N ASP A 92 10.01 -0.84 -17.87
CA ASP A 92 9.49 0.47 -17.47
C ASP A 92 8.01 0.45 -17.04
N ALA A 93 7.19 -0.42 -17.61
CA ALA A 93 5.75 -0.49 -17.28
C ALA A 93 5.43 -1.05 -15.88
N THR A 94 6.39 -1.68 -15.20
CA THR A 94 6.28 -2.22 -13.82
C THR A 94 7.31 -1.60 -12.89
N GLU A 95 7.98 -0.54 -13.34
CA GLU A 95 8.87 0.23 -12.49
C GLU A 95 8.07 0.96 -11.40
N TYR A 96 8.57 0.90 -10.17
CA TYR A 96 7.94 1.49 -9.01
C TYR A 96 8.90 2.40 -8.24
N PHE A 97 9.77 1.87 -7.36
CA PHE A 97 10.81 2.69 -6.71
C PHE A 97 12.09 2.86 -7.55
N GLY A 98 12.22 2.17 -8.69
CA GLY A 98 13.48 2.11 -9.43
C GLY A 98 14.04 3.47 -9.84
N GLU A 99 13.20 4.44 -10.21
CA GLU A 99 13.65 5.79 -10.55
C GLU A 99 14.19 6.56 -9.32
N ILE A 100 13.58 6.37 -8.14
CA ILE A 100 14.10 6.94 -6.89
C ILE A 100 15.46 6.32 -6.58
N THR A 101 15.57 5.00 -6.69
CA THR A 101 16.84 4.28 -6.48
C THR A 101 17.92 4.77 -7.43
N ARG A 102 17.66 4.79 -8.73
CA ARG A 102 18.62 5.27 -9.74
C ARG A 102 19.05 6.70 -9.49
N THR A 103 18.11 7.60 -9.22
CA THR A 103 18.40 9.02 -8.99
C THR A 103 19.28 9.23 -7.76
N LEU A 104 19.01 8.52 -6.66
CA LEU A 104 19.83 8.63 -5.44
C LEU A 104 21.25 8.11 -5.68
N VAL A 105 21.36 6.91 -6.29
CA VAL A 105 22.65 6.26 -6.56
C VAL A 105 23.50 7.08 -7.55
N SER A 106 22.90 7.62 -8.61
CA SER A 106 23.63 8.41 -9.62
C SER A 106 24.15 9.73 -9.08
N ASN A 107 23.44 10.32 -8.12
CA ASN A 107 23.75 11.65 -7.60
C ASN A 107 24.75 11.62 -6.45
N ASN A 108 24.84 10.53 -5.68
CA ASN A 108 25.74 10.44 -4.54
C ASN A 108 26.12 9.00 -4.20
N SER A 109 27.43 8.71 -4.20
CA SER A 109 28.00 7.37 -3.91
C SER A 109 27.76 6.88 -2.49
N PHE A 110 27.26 7.74 -1.59
CA PHE A 110 26.77 7.32 -0.29
C PHE A 110 25.57 6.38 -0.41
N TYR A 111 24.70 6.57 -1.41
CA TYR A 111 23.55 5.70 -1.63
C TYR A 111 24.00 4.42 -2.33
N GLN A 112 24.10 3.36 -1.55
CA GLN A 112 24.46 2.02 -1.98
C GLN A 112 23.24 1.14 -1.77
N PRO A 113 22.63 0.60 -2.85
CA PRO A 113 21.54 -0.34 -2.75
C PRO A 113 21.90 -1.47 -1.80
N ASN A 114 20.93 -1.90 -1.00
CA ASN A 114 21.06 -2.97 -0.02
C ASN A 114 22.02 -2.65 1.14
N VAL A 115 22.52 -1.42 1.26
CA VAL A 115 23.42 -1.00 2.36
C VAL A 115 22.88 0.24 3.07
N THR A 116 22.84 1.38 2.37
CA THR A 116 22.32 2.67 2.87
C THR A 116 21.01 3.06 2.21
N LEU A 117 20.63 2.38 1.14
CA LEU A 117 19.32 2.46 0.49
C LEU A 117 18.69 1.06 0.53
N ARG A 118 17.56 0.89 1.22
CA ARG A 118 16.94 -0.42 1.47
C ARG A 118 15.45 -0.41 1.13
N GLY A 119 14.92 -1.53 0.65
CA GLY A 119 13.49 -1.75 0.46
C GLY A 119 12.89 -2.67 1.54
N THR A 120 11.58 -2.56 1.77
CA THR A 120 10.84 -3.41 2.71
C THR A 120 9.65 -4.08 2.03
N PRO A 121 9.86 -5.07 1.16
CA PRO A 121 8.76 -5.89 0.64
C PRO A 121 8.00 -6.56 1.80
N PHE A 122 6.69 -6.63 1.72
CA PHE A 122 5.85 -7.27 2.72
C PHE A 122 4.60 -7.85 2.08
N ASP A 123 3.85 -8.67 2.82
CA ASP A 123 2.58 -9.19 2.33
C ASP A 123 1.53 -8.07 2.25
N PHE A 124 1.48 -7.41 1.10
CA PHE A 124 0.57 -6.28 0.85
C PHE A 124 -0.90 -6.68 0.82
N ARG A 125 -1.22 -7.99 0.82
CA ARG A 125 -2.60 -8.48 0.89
C ARG A 125 -3.20 -8.31 2.28
N LYS A 126 -2.35 -8.22 3.30
CA LYS A 126 -2.72 -8.19 4.72
C LYS A 126 -2.74 -6.78 5.27
N ALA A 127 -3.42 -6.59 6.40
CA ALA A 127 -3.47 -5.33 7.13
C ALA A 127 -2.56 -5.35 8.38
N PRO A 128 -2.06 -4.19 8.88
CA PRO A 128 -1.09 -4.15 9.99
C PRO A 128 -1.72 -4.40 11.37
N SER A 129 -3.05 -4.37 11.49
CA SER A 129 -3.73 -4.75 12.73
C SER A 129 -5.22 -4.98 12.48
N LYS A 130 -5.75 -6.02 13.09
CA LYS A 130 -7.17 -6.37 13.14
C LYS A 130 -7.56 -6.67 14.59
N LEU A 131 -8.71 -6.18 15.05
CA LEU A 131 -9.28 -6.62 16.32
C LEU A 131 -9.85 -8.03 16.15
N HIS A 132 -9.53 -8.95 17.06
CA HIS A 132 -10.16 -10.26 17.12
C HIS A 132 -11.35 -10.22 18.09
N PHE A 133 -12.57 -10.29 17.55
CA PHE A 133 -13.80 -10.10 18.33
C PHE A 133 -13.98 -11.11 19.47
N ALA A 134 -13.63 -12.39 19.25
CA ALA A 134 -13.79 -13.42 20.28
C ALA A 134 -12.70 -13.41 21.36
N LEU A 135 -11.57 -12.72 21.12
CA LEU A 135 -10.46 -12.67 22.08
C LEU A 135 -10.21 -11.28 22.65
N PHE A 136 -10.86 -10.23 22.15
CA PHE A 136 -10.56 -8.83 22.46
C PHE A 136 -9.06 -8.50 22.36
N LEU A 137 -8.36 -9.16 21.43
CA LEU A 137 -6.93 -8.99 21.19
C LEU A 137 -6.69 -8.40 19.80
N HIS A 138 -5.65 -7.58 19.68
CA HIS A 138 -5.15 -7.15 18.39
C HIS A 138 -4.31 -8.24 17.76
N VAL A 139 -4.64 -8.60 16.52
CA VAL A 139 -3.88 -9.51 15.68
C VAL A 139 -3.26 -8.69 14.56
N ASP A 140 -1.93 -8.61 14.53
CA ASP A 140 -1.19 -8.10 13.37
C ASP A 140 -1.07 -9.23 12.37
N GLU A 141 -1.66 -9.08 11.17
CA GLU A 141 -1.56 -10.11 10.14
C GLU A 141 -0.18 -10.14 9.48
N ASN A 142 0.60 -9.08 9.65
CA ASN A 142 2.00 -8.91 9.25
C ASN A 142 2.92 -8.79 10.49
N GLU A 143 2.76 -9.69 11.46
CA GLU A 143 3.42 -9.65 12.79
C GLU A 143 4.96 -9.48 12.75
N ASP A 144 5.59 -9.99 11.69
CA ASP A 144 7.03 -9.90 11.49
C ASP A 144 7.50 -8.53 10.99
N PHE A 145 6.63 -7.75 10.35
CA PHE A 145 6.99 -6.49 9.70
C PHE A 145 7.59 -5.48 10.69
N GLY A 146 6.94 -5.27 11.83
CA GLY A 146 7.41 -4.32 12.84
C GLY A 146 8.79 -4.67 13.43
N PRO A 147 8.98 -5.88 13.98
CA PRO A 147 10.27 -6.35 14.47
C PRO A 147 11.38 -6.32 13.40
N GLN A 148 11.08 -6.74 12.16
CA GLN A 148 12.06 -6.71 11.08
C GLN A 148 12.42 -5.28 10.66
N LEU A 149 11.42 -4.38 10.55
CA LEU A 149 11.65 -2.97 10.19
C LEU A 149 12.50 -2.25 11.23
N ARG A 150 12.27 -2.54 12.51
CA ARG A 150 13.11 -2.01 13.59
C ARG A 150 14.57 -2.42 13.41
N ARG A 151 14.85 -3.71 13.21
CA ARG A 151 16.22 -4.20 13.02
C ARG A 151 16.85 -3.60 11.77
N LEU A 152 16.10 -3.52 10.67
CA LEU A 152 16.57 -2.92 9.43
C LEU A 152 16.94 -1.45 9.61
N ILE A 153 16.15 -0.67 10.36
CA ILE A 153 16.47 0.73 10.67
C ILE A 153 17.75 0.85 11.51
N GLU A 154 17.94 -0.01 12.51
CA GLU A 154 19.14 -0.03 13.36
C GLU A 154 20.41 -0.44 12.57
N GLU A 155 20.29 -1.43 11.68
CA GLU A 155 21.36 -1.83 10.75
C GLU A 155 21.68 -0.70 9.77
N THR A 156 20.67 -0.12 9.13
CA THR A 156 20.81 0.94 8.13
C THR A 156 21.41 2.22 8.75
N TYR A 157 21.07 2.53 10.00
CA TYR A 157 21.70 3.59 10.78
C TYR A 157 23.21 3.36 10.94
N THR A 158 23.60 2.12 11.28
CA THR A 158 25.00 1.73 11.46
C THR A 158 25.75 1.77 10.12
N ASN A 159 25.16 1.24 9.05
CA ASN A 159 25.69 1.28 7.68
C ASN A 159 25.88 2.72 7.17
N GLY A 160 24.95 3.63 7.52
CA GLY A 160 25.06 5.07 7.26
C GLY A 160 26.07 5.79 8.18
N GLY A 161 26.90 5.04 8.90
CA GLY A 161 27.89 5.52 9.85
C GLY A 161 27.29 6.31 11.00
N ASN A 162 26.32 5.69 11.66
CA ASN A 162 25.57 6.22 12.80
C ASN A 162 24.77 7.48 12.47
N THR A 163 24.22 7.52 11.26
CA THR A 163 23.39 8.63 10.77
C THR A 163 21.93 8.21 10.74
N ARG A 164 21.05 9.06 11.29
CA ARG A 164 19.60 8.80 11.36
C ARG A 164 18.99 8.51 9.98
N VAL A 165 18.07 7.55 9.91
CA VAL A 165 17.45 7.04 8.69
C VAL A 165 16.26 7.91 8.27
N VAL A 166 16.13 8.17 6.97
CA VAL A 166 14.91 8.72 6.36
C VAL A 166 14.06 7.56 5.87
N ILE A 167 12.81 7.51 6.32
CA ILE A 167 11.85 6.50 5.85
C ILE A 167 10.98 7.17 4.79
N VAL A 168 10.99 6.64 3.57
CA VAL A 168 10.10 7.06 2.47
C VAL A 168 9.03 5.99 2.33
N ALA A 169 7.78 6.36 2.52
CA ALA A 169 6.66 5.43 2.40
C ALA A 169 5.68 5.93 1.35
N HIS A 170 5.13 5.02 0.55
CA HIS A 170 4.15 5.34 -0.48
C HIS A 170 2.82 4.64 -0.26
N SER A 171 1.71 5.36 -0.50
CA SER A 171 0.35 4.80 -0.46
C SER A 171 0.09 4.05 0.86
N MET A 172 -0.40 2.81 0.84
CA MET A 172 -0.62 1.98 2.02
C MET A 172 0.61 1.81 2.93
N GLY A 173 1.83 1.86 2.36
CA GLY A 173 3.08 1.82 3.11
C GLY A 173 3.20 2.95 4.12
N THR A 174 2.53 4.08 3.88
CA THR A 174 2.47 5.20 4.83
C THR A 174 1.73 4.82 6.10
N LEU A 175 0.67 4.01 5.99
CA LEU A 175 -0.13 3.54 7.12
C LEU A 175 0.66 2.51 7.94
N TYR A 176 1.36 1.59 7.26
CA TYR A 176 2.31 0.65 7.87
C TYR A 176 3.43 1.37 8.62
N GLY A 177 4.11 2.31 7.95
CA GLY A 177 5.18 3.10 8.55
C GLY A 177 4.70 3.92 9.74
N LEU A 178 3.52 4.54 9.64
CA LEU A 178 2.92 5.29 10.74
C LEU A 178 2.53 4.38 11.92
N HIS A 179 1.93 3.22 11.65
CA HIS A 179 1.61 2.23 12.68
C HIS A 179 2.86 1.81 13.46
N PHE A 180 3.90 1.43 12.73
CA PHE A 180 5.19 1.07 13.31
C PHE A 180 5.76 2.23 14.15
N LEU A 181 5.82 3.45 13.61
CA LEU A 181 6.38 4.59 14.35
C LEU A 181 5.56 4.97 15.59
N LYS A 182 4.24 4.71 15.59
CA LYS A 182 3.39 4.90 16.78
C LYS A 182 3.71 3.87 17.87
N SER A 183 4.11 2.65 17.52
CA SER A 183 4.49 1.61 18.50
C SER A 183 5.90 1.77 19.07
N GLN A 184 6.75 2.62 18.46
CA GLN A 184 8.11 2.87 18.95
C GLN A 184 8.19 4.00 20.00
N SER A 185 9.10 3.83 20.97
CA SER A 185 9.38 4.86 21.99
C SER A 185 9.95 6.15 21.37
N ILE A 186 9.70 7.29 22.03
CA ILE A 186 10.24 8.58 21.60
C ILE A 186 11.76 8.57 21.56
N ALA A 187 12.41 7.94 22.56
CA ALA A 187 13.86 7.81 22.63
C ALA A 187 14.43 7.05 21.42
N TRP A 188 13.79 5.95 21.03
CA TRP A 188 14.20 5.18 19.85
C TRP A 188 14.05 5.99 18.57
N LYS A 189 12.90 6.66 18.37
CA LYS A 189 12.67 7.52 17.19
C LYS A 189 13.69 8.65 17.09
N LYS A 190 13.98 9.34 18.21
CA LYS A 190 14.99 10.42 18.26
C LYS A 190 16.39 9.91 17.91
N ARG A 191 16.72 8.67 18.29
CA ARG A 191 18.02 8.05 18.02
C ARG A 191 18.19 7.62 16.57
N TYR A 192 17.18 6.97 15.99
CA TYR A 192 17.34 6.27 14.70
C TYR A 192 16.65 6.93 13.51
N VAL A 193 15.59 7.72 13.73
CA VAL A 193 14.77 8.26 12.64
C VAL A 193 15.03 9.76 12.45
N LYS A 194 15.38 10.15 11.22
CA LYS A 194 15.60 11.54 10.82
C LYS A 194 14.28 12.18 10.41
N ALA A 195 13.56 11.50 9.51
CA ALA A 195 12.32 11.96 8.92
C ALA A 195 11.49 10.77 8.44
N PHE A 196 10.18 10.99 8.35
CA PHE A 196 9.22 10.09 7.71
C PHE A 196 8.55 10.86 6.58
N VAL A 197 8.85 10.49 5.35
CA VAL A 197 8.32 11.09 4.13
C VAL A 197 7.15 10.22 3.66
N ALA A 198 5.94 10.63 4.02
CA ALA A 198 4.71 9.98 3.57
C ALA A 198 4.30 10.55 2.21
N THR A 199 4.31 9.71 1.18
CA THR A 199 3.93 10.08 -0.19
C THR A 199 2.60 9.43 -0.55
N ALA A 200 1.62 10.25 -0.98
CA ALA A 200 0.28 9.79 -1.35
C ALA A 200 -0.39 8.87 -0.31
N GLY A 201 -0.20 9.15 0.99
CA GLY A 201 -0.71 8.30 2.06
C GLY A 201 -2.23 8.43 2.27
N PRO A 202 -3.02 7.35 2.14
CA PRO A 202 -4.47 7.40 2.33
C PRO A 202 -4.84 7.37 3.82
N LEU A 203 -4.45 8.40 4.57
CA LEU A 203 -4.61 8.47 6.03
C LEU A 203 -6.06 8.36 6.50
N GLY A 204 -7.01 8.80 5.67
CA GLY A 204 -8.45 8.66 5.90
C GLY A 204 -9.09 7.53 5.10
N GLY A 205 -8.32 6.67 4.45
CA GLY A 205 -8.81 5.75 3.43
C GLY A 205 -8.97 6.41 2.05
N ALA A 206 -9.39 5.62 1.07
CA ALA A 206 -9.49 6.00 -0.33
C ALA A 206 -10.83 5.57 -0.92
N VAL A 207 -11.55 6.50 -1.54
CA VAL A 207 -12.82 6.24 -2.24
C VAL A 207 -12.67 5.14 -3.28
N LYS A 208 -11.50 5.03 -3.94
CA LYS A 208 -11.20 3.96 -4.90
C LYS A 208 -11.39 2.55 -4.30
N ALA A 209 -11.13 2.34 -3.01
CA ALA A 209 -11.35 1.04 -2.37
C ALA A 209 -12.81 0.58 -2.49
N LEU A 210 -13.79 1.50 -2.39
CA LEU A 210 -15.21 1.21 -2.59
C LEU A 210 -15.54 0.73 -4.00
N LYS A 211 -14.88 1.31 -5.02
CA LYS A 211 -15.00 0.85 -6.40
C LYS A 211 -14.53 -0.60 -6.53
N ILE A 212 -13.37 -0.90 -5.95
CA ILE A 212 -12.77 -2.24 -6.01
C ILE A 212 -13.70 -3.25 -5.31
N GLU A 213 -14.25 -2.91 -4.15
CA GLU A 213 -15.22 -3.74 -3.43
C GLU A 213 -16.47 -4.04 -4.28
N ALA A 214 -17.02 -3.04 -4.98
CA ALA A 214 -18.25 -3.21 -5.75
C ALA A 214 -18.04 -3.92 -7.10
N SER A 215 -17.08 -3.46 -7.91
CA SER A 215 -16.92 -3.89 -9.31
C SER A 215 -15.60 -4.59 -9.61
N GLY A 216 -14.69 -4.67 -8.64
CA GLY A 216 -13.29 -4.99 -8.86
C GLY A 216 -12.54 -3.89 -9.61
N ASP A 217 -11.24 -4.09 -9.78
CA ASP A 217 -10.37 -3.26 -10.62
C ASP A 217 -9.49 -4.17 -11.49
N ASN A 218 -9.45 -3.88 -12.79
CA ASN A 218 -8.62 -4.61 -13.76
C ASN A 218 -7.29 -3.89 -14.02
N PHE A 219 -6.92 -2.91 -13.18
CA PHE A 219 -5.65 -2.19 -13.27
C PHE A 219 -5.43 -1.51 -14.64
N GLY A 220 -6.51 -1.18 -15.35
CA GLY A 220 -6.46 -0.58 -16.69
C GLY A 220 -6.17 -1.56 -17.83
N ILE A 221 -6.21 -2.88 -17.58
CA ILE A 221 -5.98 -3.91 -18.59
C ILE A 221 -7.24 -4.09 -19.43
N TYR A 222 -7.22 -3.57 -20.66
CA TYR A 222 -8.38 -3.45 -21.54
C TYR A 222 -9.16 -4.76 -21.77
N PHE A 223 -8.48 -5.88 -21.91
CA PHE A 223 -9.10 -7.19 -22.20
C PHE A 223 -9.51 -7.98 -20.95
N ALA A 224 -9.17 -7.52 -19.75
CA ALA A 224 -9.47 -8.23 -18.52
C ALA A 224 -10.70 -7.63 -17.83
N SER A 225 -11.67 -8.47 -17.48
CA SER A 225 -12.85 -8.02 -16.74
C SER A 225 -12.47 -7.70 -15.29
N SER A 226 -12.87 -6.51 -14.80
CA SER A 226 -12.68 -6.13 -13.40
C SER A 226 -13.32 -7.14 -12.43
N LEU A 227 -14.41 -7.79 -12.84
CA LEU A 227 -15.09 -8.81 -12.03
C LEU A 227 -14.24 -10.05 -11.79
N TRP A 228 -13.29 -10.38 -12.68
CA TRP A 228 -12.39 -11.52 -12.49
C TRP A 228 -11.46 -11.32 -11.30
N PHE A 229 -11.11 -10.07 -11.00
CA PHE A 229 -10.22 -9.74 -9.88
C PHE A 229 -10.98 -9.46 -8.59
N ARG A 230 -12.30 -9.21 -8.66
CA ARG A 230 -13.09 -8.79 -7.51
C ARG A 230 -13.03 -9.80 -6.36
N GLU A 231 -13.13 -11.09 -6.65
CA GLU A 231 -13.06 -12.12 -5.59
C GLU A 231 -11.67 -12.19 -4.94
N LEU A 232 -10.62 -12.06 -5.74
CA LEU A 232 -9.25 -11.96 -5.25
C LEU A 232 -9.07 -10.70 -4.38
N GLN A 233 -9.52 -9.55 -4.87
CA GLN A 233 -9.38 -8.26 -4.19
C GLN A 233 -10.17 -8.22 -2.87
N ARG A 234 -11.41 -8.74 -2.84
CA ARG A 234 -12.22 -8.90 -1.63
C ARG A 234 -11.60 -9.83 -0.59
N SER A 235 -10.73 -10.76 -1.02
CA SER A 235 -10.04 -11.66 -0.08
C SER A 235 -8.91 -10.98 0.69
N MET A 236 -8.49 -9.78 0.31
CA MET A 236 -7.35 -9.07 0.89
C MET A 236 -7.80 -8.11 1.99
N PRO A 237 -7.47 -8.35 3.27
CA PRO A 237 -7.78 -7.42 4.35
C PRO A 237 -7.20 -6.01 4.14
N SER A 238 -6.12 -5.88 3.36
CA SER A 238 -5.56 -4.58 2.98
C SER A 238 -6.57 -3.68 2.26
N LEU A 239 -7.48 -4.24 1.46
CA LEU A 239 -8.49 -3.46 0.75
C LEU A 239 -9.50 -2.85 1.73
N ALA A 240 -10.03 -3.66 2.65
CA ALA A 240 -10.94 -3.20 3.69
C ALA A 240 -10.27 -2.17 4.63
N PHE A 241 -8.97 -2.32 4.88
CA PHE A 241 -8.17 -1.36 5.64
C PHE A 241 -8.07 0.02 4.96
N LEU A 242 -8.20 0.07 3.63
CA LEU A 242 -8.12 1.30 2.83
C LEU A 242 -9.48 1.96 2.59
N LEU A 243 -10.58 1.45 3.13
CA LEU A 243 -11.89 2.07 3.00
C LEU A 243 -11.96 3.41 3.75
N PRO A 244 -12.72 4.40 3.25
CA PRO A 244 -12.91 5.69 3.92
C PRO A 244 -13.31 5.57 5.40
N ASP A 245 -12.57 6.22 6.30
CA ASP A 245 -12.84 6.18 7.75
C ASP A 245 -13.98 7.16 8.13
N PRO A 246 -15.13 6.69 8.64
CA PRO A 246 -16.26 7.55 9.00
C PRO A 246 -15.92 8.63 10.05
N ARG A 247 -14.80 8.50 10.78
CA ARG A 247 -14.31 9.53 11.72
C ARG A 247 -13.65 10.72 11.02
N LEU A 248 -13.22 10.55 9.77
CA LEU A 248 -12.52 11.54 8.96
C LEU A 248 -13.34 12.01 7.75
N TRP A 249 -14.33 11.22 7.34
CA TRP A 249 -15.25 11.55 6.24
C TRP A 249 -16.60 12.03 6.78
N PRO A 250 -17.09 13.22 6.35
CA PRO A 250 -18.39 13.75 6.76
C PRO A 250 -19.55 12.80 6.40
N SER A 251 -20.57 12.79 7.24
CA SER A 251 -21.77 11.96 7.03
C SER A 251 -22.67 12.45 5.89
N ASP A 252 -22.48 13.68 5.42
CA ASP A 252 -23.20 14.25 4.28
C ASP A 252 -22.39 14.19 2.97
N GLU A 253 -21.15 13.69 3.00
CA GLU A 253 -20.33 13.53 1.81
C GLU A 253 -20.68 12.22 1.07
N THR A 254 -21.39 12.36 -0.05
CA THR A 254 -21.65 11.23 -0.95
C THR A 254 -20.39 10.79 -1.69
N LEU A 255 -20.02 9.52 -1.53
CA LEU A 255 -18.85 8.90 -2.13
C LEU A 255 -19.20 8.07 -3.37
N ILE A 256 -20.36 7.40 -3.34
CA ILE A 256 -20.87 6.59 -4.45
C ILE A 256 -22.24 7.10 -4.87
N PHE A 257 -22.38 7.38 -6.17
CA PHE A 257 -23.64 7.73 -6.81
C PHE A 257 -24.14 6.53 -7.62
N THR A 258 -25.42 6.18 -7.44
CA THR A 258 -26.14 5.23 -8.30
C THR A 258 -27.48 5.84 -8.73
N PRO A 259 -28.19 5.26 -9.73
CA PRO A 259 -29.47 5.80 -10.18
C PRO A 259 -30.57 5.81 -9.09
N THR A 260 -30.50 4.92 -8.10
CA THR A 260 -31.56 4.72 -7.11
C THR A 260 -31.14 5.04 -5.68
N LYS A 261 -29.84 4.99 -5.38
CA LYS A 261 -29.31 5.18 -4.02
C LYS A 261 -27.89 5.75 -4.04
N ASN A 262 -27.58 6.59 -3.05
CA ASN A 262 -26.24 7.12 -2.85
C ASN A 262 -25.65 6.57 -1.55
N TYR A 263 -24.34 6.44 -1.49
CA TYR A 263 -23.64 5.94 -0.30
C TYR A 263 -22.55 6.92 0.16
N THR A 264 -22.46 7.09 1.46
CA THR A 264 -21.44 7.84 2.20
C THR A 264 -20.49 6.86 2.92
N ALA A 265 -19.47 7.38 3.62
CA ALA A 265 -18.64 6.56 4.51
C ALA A 265 -19.43 5.95 5.70
N HIS A 266 -20.64 6.44 5.98
CA HIS A 266 -21.44 6.00 7.12
C HIS A 266 -22.45 4.90 6.76
N ASP A 267 -22.56 4.55 5.47
CA ASP A 267 -23.56 3.61 4.94
C ASP A 267 -22.98 2.21 4.66
N TYR A 268 -21.90 1.79 5.35
CA TYR A 268 -21.20 0.54 5.02
C TYR A 268 -22.04 -0.72 5.18
N GLU A 269 -22.92 -0.77 6.17
CA GLU A 269 -23.81 -1.92 6.32
C GLU A 269 -24.68 -2.12 5.07
N GLU A 270 -25.30 -1.04 4.61
CA GLU A 270 -26.16 -1.08 3.44
C GLU A 270 -25.36 -1.30 2.16
N PHE A 271 -24.23 -0.60 2.00
CA PHE A 271 -23.34 -0.77 0.86
C PHE A 271 -22.90 -2.23 0.67
N PHE A 272 -22.37 -2.87 1.73
CA PHE A 272 -21.89 -4.25 1.64
C PHE A 272 -23.01 -5.27 1.37
N ASN A 273 -24.21 -5.03 1.90
CA ASN A 273 -25.39 -5.82 1.58
C ASN A 273 -25.78 -5.66 0.09
N ASP A 274 -25.84 -4.42 -0.41
CA ASP A 274 -26.28 -4.09 -1.76
C ASP A 274 -25.32 -4.63 -2.85
N ILE A 275 -24.02 -4.73 -2.55
CA ILE A 275 -23.02 -5.33 -3.47
C ILE A 275 -22.87 -6.86 -3.33
N GLY A 276 -23.70 -7.49 -2.51
CA GLY A 276 -23.70 -8.94 -2.26
C GLY A 276 -22.40 -9.43 -1.60
N PHE A 277 -21.87 -8.67 -0.64
CA PHE A 277 -20.67 -9.02 0.13
C PHE A 277 -20.76 -8.57 1.60
N PRO A 278 -21.73 -9.10 2.37
CA PRO A 278 -21.95 -8.69 3.76
C PRO A 278 -20.74 -8.94 4.68
N GLU A 279 -19.86 -9.88 4.33
CA GLU A 279 -18.66 -10.20 5.10
C GLU A 279 -17.63 -9.07 5.10
N GLY A 280 -17.52 -8.30 4.01
CA GLY A 280 -16.58 -7.18 3.91
C GLY A 280 -16.82 -6.09 4.97
N ARG A 281 -18.06 -5.97 5.44
CA ARG A 281 -18.42 -5.12 6.58
C ARG A 281 -17.67 -5.52 7.85
N LEU A 282 -17.62 -6.82 8.14
CA LEU A 282 -16.96 -7.32 9.34
C LEU A 282 -15.46 -7.02 9.27
N ASP A 283 -14.83 -7.25 8.13
CA ASP A 283 -13.41 -6.93 7.93
C ASP A 283 -13.14 -5.43 8.14
N PHE A 284 -13.96 -4.56 7.55
CA PHE A 284 -13.85 -3.12 7.75
C PHE A 284 -13.91 -2.73 9.24
N TYR A 285 -14.90 -3.21 9.99
CA TYR A 285 -15.06 -2.88 11.40
C TYR A 285 -13.90 -3.41 12.25
N LEU A 286 -13.47 -4.65 12.05
CA LEU A 286 -12.37 -5.23 12.81
C LEU A 286 -11.05 -4.47 12.58
N LEU A 287 -10.87 -3.85 11.42
CA LEU A 287 -9.67 -3.08 11.08
C LEU A 287 -9.74 -1.61 11.57
N ASN A 288 -10.91 -0.96 11.46
CA ASN A 288 -11.00 0.49 11.65
C ASN A 288 -11.44 0.95 13.05
N TYR A 289 -12.15 0.12 13.83
CA TYR A 289 -12.73 0.54 15.11
C TYR A 289 -11.69 1.02 16.14
N HIS A 290 -10.45 0.49 16.08
CA HIS A 290 -9.39 0.78 17.05
C HIS A 290 -8.09 1.33 16.45
N PHE A 291 -8.12 1.76 15.19
CA PHE A 291 -7.00 2.43 14.53
C PHE A 291 -7.26 3.94 14.39
N PRO A 292 -7.34 4.74 15.49
CA PRO A 292 -7.67 6.15 15.38
C PRO A 292 -6.51 6.93 14.74
N PHE A 293 -6.65 7.28 13.46
CA PHE A 293 -5.80 8.27 12.82
C PHE A 293 -6.01 9.67 13.43
N ALA A 294 -7.20 9.96 13.98
CA ALA A 294 -7.64 11.30 14.38
C ALA A 294 -6.90 11.95 15.56
N ALA A 295 -6.15 11.21 16.40
CA ALA A 295 -5.67 11.76 17.68
C ALA A 295 -4.21 12.29 17.70
N SER A 296 -3.37 12.09 16.68
CA SER A 296 -1.93 12.41 16.83
C SER A 296 -1.17 12.96 15.63
N ALA A 297 -1.83 13.54 14.63
CA ALA A 297 -1.18 14.21 13.49
C ALA A 297 -0.37 15.49 13.84
N ARG A 298 -0.07 15.76 15.12
CA ARG A 298 0.56 17.00 15.59
C ARG A 298 2.10 16.98 15.68
N SER A 299 2.78 15.85 15.43
CA SER A 299 4.21 15.73 15.76
C SER A 299 5.15 15.12 14.70
N ALA A 300 4.71 14.99 13.44
CA ALA A 300 5.61 14.67 12.33
C ALA A 300 6.08 15.96 11.64
N VAL A 301 7.39 16.11 11.41
CA VAL A 301 7.96 17.18 10.58
C VAL A 301 7.58 16.88 9.13
N TRP A 302 6.71 17.70 8.57
CA TRP A 302 6.18 17.57 7.21
C TRP A 302 7.17 18.15 6.20
N VAL A 303 7.55 17.37 5.19
CA VAL A 303 8.10 17.88 3.93
C VAL A 303 7.03 17.67 2.87
N THR A 304 6.33 18.77 2.59
CA THR A 304 5.40 19.08 1.50
C THR A 304 4.53 17.96 0.92
N ASP A 305 3.23 18.12 1.15
CA ASP A 305 2.15 17.59 0.34
C ASP A 305 2.16 18.30 -1.03
N SER A 306 2.80 17.70 -2.05
CA SER A 306 2.91 18.31 -3.39
C SER A 306 1.68 18.09 -4.28
N LEU A 307 0.55 17.62 -3.74
CA LEU A 307 -0.65 17.37 -4.56
C LEU A 307 -1.92 18.07 -4.05
N ALA A 308 -1.90 18.74 -2.91
CA ALA A 308 -3.08 19.43 -2.38
C ALA A 308 -3.48 20.72 -3.14
N SER A 309 -2.70 21.18 -4.14
CA SER A 309 -2.93 22.48 -4.80
C SER A 309 -2.95 22.50 -6.34
N VAL A 310 -2.97 21.34 -7.01
CA VAL A 310 -3.14 21.29 -8.47
C VAL A 310 -4.54 20.75 -8.80
N PHE A 311 -5.50 21.68 -8.93
CA PHE A 311 -6.83 21.53 -9.54
C PHE A 311 -7.43 20.12 -9.57
N THR A 312 -8.36 19.86 -8.63
CA THR A 312 -9.35 18.78 -8.75
C THR A 312 -10.24 19.05 -9.96
N VAL A 313 -9.87 18.52 -11.13
CA VAL A 313 -10.70 18.56 -12.33
C VAL A 313 -11.63 17.35 -12.33
N SER A 314 -12.94 17.59 -12.26
CA SER A 314 -13.96 16.58 -12.51
C SER A 314 -14.01 16.25 -14.00
N SER A 315 -13.60 15.06 -14.42
CA SER A 315 -13.92 14.55 -15.75
C SER A 315 -15.11 13.62 -15.66
N GLY A 316 -16.31 14.16 -15.93
CA GLY A 316 -17.47 13.34 -16.29
C GLY A 316 -17.31 12.91 -17.75
N TYR A 317 -17.11 11.61 -18.00
CA TYR A 317 -17.10 11.09 -19.36
C TYR A 317 -18.54 11.03 -19.91
N ARG A 318 -18.90 11.98 -20.78
CA ARG A 318 -19.96 11.75 -21.79
C ARG A 318 -19.34 10.94 -22.92
N SER A 319 -20.07 9.93 -23.39
CA SER A 319 -19.69 9.11 -24.55
C SER A 319 -19.48 10.00 -25.78
N GLY A 320 -18.26 10.05 -26.33
CA GLY A 320 -18.04 10.69 -27.63
C GLY A 320 -16.63 11.13 -28.01
N GLU A 321 -15.68 11.33 -27.08
CA GLU A 321 -14.38 11.91 -27.45
C GLU A 321 -13.20 11.07 -26.94
N LEU A 322 -12.69 10.19 -27.80
CA LEU A 322 -11.44 9.46 -27.62
C LEU A 322 -10.59 9.59 -28.88
N GLU A 323 -10.04 10.77 -29.13
CA GLU A 323 -8.84 10.90 -29.93
C GLU A 323 -7.91 11.97 -29.32
N LYS A 324 -6.65 11.57 -29.07
CA LYS A 324 -5.44 12.36 -28.77
C LYS A 324 -5.08 12.60 -27.29
N ASN A 325 -4.36 11.64 -26.67
CA ASN A 325 -2.98 11.84 -26.18
C ASN A 325 -2.43 10.59 -25.44
N PRO A 326 -1.26 10.01 -25.82
CA PRO A 326 -0.69 8.83 -25.19
C PRO A 326 0.53 9.20 -24.31
N LEU A 327 0.33 9.66 -23.07
CA LEU A 327 1.46 9.96 -22.16
C LEU A 327 1.13 9.70 -20.68
N TYR A 328 0.49 8.58 -20.33
CA TYR A 328 0.43 8.13 -18.93
C TYR A 328 0.35 6.60 -18.86
N GLY A 329 1.31 5.98 -18.14
CA GLY A 329 1.29 4.55 -17.83
C GLY A 329 0.16 4.17 -16.84
N PRO A 330 -0.30 2.91 -16.83
CA PRO A 330 -1.55 2.48 -16.18
C PRO A 330 -1.55 2.54 -14.64
N TRP A 331 -0.41 2.76 -13.99
CA TRP A 331 -0.25 2.64 -12.53
C TRP A 331 -0.30 3.97 -11.77
N GLY A 332 -0.42 5.11 -12.47
CA GLY A 332 -0.48 6.46 -11.90
C GLY A 332 -1.87 7.10 -11.94
N GLY A 333 -2.88 6.44 -11.39
CA GLY A 333 -4.25 6.95 -11.36
C GLY A 333 -4.51 7.93 -10.21
N ARG A 334 -4.77 9.21 -10.54
CA ARG A 334 -5.17 10.27 -9.59
C ARG A 334 -6.51 9.90 -8.92
N SER A 335 -6.55 10.00 -7.59
CA SER A 335 -7.76 9.80 -6.78
C SER A 335 -8.84 10.82 -7.14
N THR A 336 -10.00 10.35 -7.60
CA THR A 336 -11.23 11.13 -7.72
C THR A 336 -12.01 11.06 -6.41
N SER A 337 -12.51 12.19 -5.91
CA SER A 337 -13.29 12.26 -4.66
C SER A 337 -14.70 11.64 -4.76
N LYS A 338 -15.19 11.32 -5.95
CA LYS A 338 -16.56 10.81 -6.16
C LYS A 338 -16.61 9.69 -7.22
N LEU A 339 -17.32 8.61 -6.92
CA LEU A 339 -17.54 7.47 -7.83
C LEU A 339 -18.97 7.50 -8.39
N HIS A 340 -19.08 7.30 -9.70
CA HIS A 340 -20.37 7.08 -10.35
C HIS A 340 -20.44 5.59 -10.75
N MET A 341 -21.35 4.84 -10.16
CA MET A 341 -21.66 3.47 -10.55
C MET A 341 -22.93 3.49 -11.41
N LYS A 342 -22.87 2.79 -12.54
CA LYS A 342 -24.00 2.66 -13.47
C LYS A 342 -24.75 1.37 -13.23
#